data_AF-A0A0B7MKL1-F1
#
_entry.id   AF-A0A0B7MKL1-F1
#
_cell.length_a   1.000
_cell.length_b   1.000
_cell.length_c   1.000
_cell.angle_alpha   90.00
_cell.angle_beta   90.00
_cell.angle_gamma   90.00
#
_symmetry.space_group_name_H-M   'P 1'
#
loop_
_entity.id
_entity.type
_entity.pdbx_description
1 polymer ?
#
loop_
_entity_poly.entity_id
_entity_poly.type
_entity_poly.pdbx_seq_one_letter_code
_entity_poly.pdbx_strand_id
1 'polypeptide(L)'
;MPQKNAQTSFQYGGQAVIEGVMMRGPQEIATAVRVGDEIVIHQEKYTPWSDSFSILKWPFVRGTIVLFESMVIGIKTLNLSASLVSDEEEGRV
;
A
#
# COMPACT_ATOMS: atom_id res chain seq x y z
N MET A 1 31.75 4.25 -20.19
CA MET A 1 30.55 3.42 -20.49
C MET A 1 29.33 4.19 -20.03
N PRO A 2 28.31 4.44 -20.87
CA PRO A 2 27.16 5.24 -20.46
C PRO A 2 26.21 4.41 -19.58
N GLN A 3 25.85 4.97 -18.43
CA GLN A 3 24.85 4.44 -17.50
C GLN A 3 23.46 4.56 -18.13
N LYS A 4 22.76 3.45 -18.37
CA LYS A 4 21.35 3.46 -18.80
C LYS A 4 20.45 3.80 -17.61
N ASN A 5 20.30 5.09 -17.31
CA ASN A 5 19.21 5.59 -16.46
C ASN A 5 17.93 5.70 -17.29
N ALA A 6 17.25 4.57 -17.50
CA ALA A 6 15.83 4.60 -17.84
C ALA A 6 15.06 4.66 -16.51
N GLN A 7 14.97 5.84 -15.92
CA GLN A 7 14.04 6.10 -14.81
C GLN A 7 12.64 6.05 -15.42
N THR A 8 12.05 4.87 -15.48
CA THR A 8 10.63 4.72 -15.78
C THR A 8 9.87 5.49 -14.71
N SER A 9 9.16 6.54 -15.10
CA SER A 9 8.33 7.32 -14.20
C SER A 9 7.25 6.41 -13.61
N PHE A 10 7.48 5.92 -12.40
CA PHE A 10 6.48 5.15 -11.67
C PHE A 10 5.39 6.11 -11.20
N GLN A 11 4.13 5.78 -11.48
CA GLN A 11 3.01 6.56 -11.00
C GLN A 11 2.67 6.11 -9.58
N TYR A 12 2.85 7.01 -8.63
CA TYR A 12 2.40 6.81 -7.25
C TYR A 12 0.89 6.97 -7.17
N GLY A 13 0.27 6.13 -6.36
CA GLY A 13 -1.16 6.18 -6.06
C GLY A 13 -1.38 5.83 -4.60
N GLY A 14 -2.62 5.94 -4.13
CA GLY A 14 -2.91 5.75 -2.73
C GLY A 14 -4.39 5.69 -2.42
N GLN A 15 -4.69 5.51 -1.13
CA GLN A 15 -6.03 5.50 -0.58
C GLN A 15 -6.05 6.31 0.72
N ALA A 16 -7.15 7.00 1.00
CA ALA A 16 -7.41 7.48 2.35
C ALA A 16 -7.68 6.30 3.29
N VAL A 17 -7.19 6.42 4.52
CA VAL A 17 -7.46 5.47 5.61
C VAL A 17 -7.93 6.23 6.85
N ILE A 18 -8.24 5.53 7.93
CA ILE A 18 -8.77 6.18 9.14
C ILE A 18 -7.66 7.06 9.73
N GLU A 19 -7.95 8.36 9.91
CA GLU A 19 -7.00 9.36 10.43
C GLU A 19 -5.66 9.41 9.66
N GLY A 20 -5.64 9.03 8.38
CA GLY A 20 -4.38 8.84 7.67
C GLY A 20 -4.48 8.66 6.16
N VAL A 21 -3.34 8.35 5.56
CA VAL A 21 -3.19 8.07 4.12
C VAL A 21 -2.27 6.88 3.88
N MET A 22 -2.62 6.08 2.87
CA MET A 22 -1.78 5.02 2.32
C MET A 22 -1.30 5.41 0.93
N MET A 23 0.00 5.24 0.67
CA MET A 23 0.65 5.45 -0.61
C MET A 23 1.32 4.15 -1.08
N ARG A 24 1.11 3.80 -2.35
CA ARG A 24 1.73 2.67 -3.03
C ARG A 24 2.83 3.16 -3.98
N GLY A 25 4.04 2.68 -3.71
CA GLY A 25 5.21 2.82 -4.56
C GLY A 25 5.46 1.58 -5.44
N PRO A 26 6.60 1.55 -6.16
CA PRO A 26 6.93 0.44 -7.05
C PRO A 26 7.20 -0.88 -6.33
N GLN A 27 7.73 -0.82 -5.11
CA GLN A 27 8.16 -2.00 -4.33
C GLN A 27 7.75 -1.92 -2.86
N GLU A 28 7.05 -0.87 -2.47
CA GLU A 28 6.73 -0.56 -1.08
C GLU A 28 5.35 0.07 -0.96
N ILE A 29 4.70 -0.17 0.17
CA ILE A 29 3.48 0.51 0.59
C ILE A 29 3.79 1.21 1.90
N ALA A 30 3.46 2.50 1.97
CA ALA A 30 3.65 3.32 3.16
C ALA A 30 2.29 3.83 3.64
N THR A 31 2.01 3.69 4.92
CA THR A 31 0.78 4.19 5.57
C THR A 31 1.18 5.12 6.69
N ALA A 32 0.68 6.35 6.66
CA ALA A 32 0.83 7.31 7.74
C ALA A 32 -0.52 7.51 8.42
N VAL A 33 -0.59 7.27 9.72
CA VAL A 33 -1.81 7.39 10.53
C VAL A 33 -1.51 8.34 11.68
N ARG A 34 -2.40 9.30 11.91
CA ARG A 34 -2.36 10.14 13.10
C ARG A 34 -2.92 9.35 14.27
N VAL A 35 -2.14 9.26 15.33
CA VAL A 35 -2.49 8.65 16.61
C VAL A 35 -2.25 9.74 17.65
N GLY A 36 -3.33 10.43 18.03
CA GLY A 36 -3.29 11.59 18.90
C GLY A 36 -2.61 12.77 18.26
N ASP A 37 -1.56 13.26 18.90
CA ASP A 37 -0.71 14.33 18.37
C ASP A 37 0.49 13.80 17.57
N GLU A 38 0.63 12.47 17.45
CA GLU A 38 1.74 11.82 16.75
C GLU A 38 1.32 11.22 15.41
N ILE A 39 2.30 11.02 14.52
CA ILE A 39 2.09 10.32 13.23
C ILE A 39 2.91 9.04 13.24
N VAL A 40 2.20 7.91 13.20
CA VAL A 40 2.81 6.59 13.07
C VAL A 40 2.90 6.23 11.60
N ILE A 41 4.11 5.86 11.17
CA ILE A 41 4.38 5.45 9.77
C ILE A 41 4.67 3.95 9.73
N HIS A 42 3.85 3.22 8.99
CA HIS A 42 4.05 1.81 8.70
C HIS A 42 4.48 1.61 7.25
N GLN A 43 5.62 0.95 7.03
CA GLN A 43 6.15 0.67 5.69
C GLN A 43 6.30 -0.84 5.51
N GLU A 44 5.81 -1.36 4.39
CA GLU A 44 5.94 -2.76 4.03
C GLU A 44 6.40 -2.94 2.59
N LYS A 45 7.18 -4.00 2.36
CA LYS A 45 7.56 -4.39 1.00
C LYS A 45 6.36 -4.94 0.27
N TYR A 46 6.23 -4.57 -0.99
CA TYR A 46 5.14 -4.94 -1.86
C TYR A 46 5.67 -5.43 -3.20
N THR A 47 5.29 -6.65 -3.57
CA THR A 47 5.57 -7.22 -4.89
C THR A 47 4.24 -7.56 -5.55
N PRO A 48 3.92 -7.00 -6.72
CA PRO A 48 2.69 -7.30 -7.43
C PRO A 48 2.55 -8.79 -7.72
N TRP A 49 1.37 -9.36 -7.45
CA TRP A 49 1.12 -10.78 -7.75
C TRP A 49 1.29 -11.09 -9.24
N SER A 50 0.98 -10.12 -10.11
CA SER A 50 1.21 -10.24 -11.54
C SER A 50 2.66 -10.48 -11.91
N ASP A 51 3.63 -10.06 -11.08
CA ASP A 51 5.04 -10.29 -11.33
C ASP A 51 5.51 -11.69 -10.91
N SER A 52 4.81 -12.30 -9.96
CA SER A 52 5.08 -13.68 -9.52
C SER A 52 4.59 -14.73 -10.52
N PHE A 53 3.52 -14.46 -11.28
CA PHE A 53 2.97 -15.43 -12.24
C PHE A 53 2.66 -14.79 -13.60
N SER A 54 3.31 -15.29 -14.66
CA SER A 54 3.19 -14.74 -16.01
C SER A 54 1.77 -14.83 -16.59
N ILE A 55 0.97 -15.81 -16.16
CA ILE A 55 -0.42 -15.99 -16.61
C ILE A 55 -1.36 -14.87 -16.10
N LEU A 56 -1.01 -14.23 -14.98
CA LEU A 56 -1.79 -13.14 -14.39
C LEU A 56 -1.67 -11.83 -15.18
N LYS A 57 -0.76 -11.77 -16.17
CA LYS A 57 -0.58 -10.62 -17.06
C LYS A 57 -1.53 -10.63 -18.26
N TRP A 58 -2.33 -11.68 -18.44
CA TRP A 58 -3.28 -11.77 -19.56
C TRP A 58 -4.39 -10.69 -19.44
N PRO A 59 -4.73 -9.97 -20.52
CA PRO A 59 -5.55 -8.76 -20.44
C PRO A 59 -6.93 -8.97 -19.82
N PHE A 60 -7.53 -10.15 -20.01
CA PHE A 60 -8.83 -10.49 -19.44
C PHE A 60 -8.80 -10.79 -17.93
N VAL A 61 -7.70 -11.35 -17.41
CA VAL A 61 -7.59 -11.70 -15.99
C VAL A 61 -6.88 -10.62 -15.18
N ARG A 62 -5.99 -9.84 -15.82
CA ARG A 62 -5.16 -8.81 -15.20
C ARG A 62 -5.97 -7.84 -14.35
N GLY A 63 -7.10 -7.35 -14.88
CA GLY A 63 -7.96 -6.39 -14.19
C GLY A 63 -8.53 -6.94 -12.89
N THR A 64 -9.10 -8.15 -12.92
CA THR A 64 -9.67 -8.82 -11.75
C THR A 64 -8.62 -9.07 -10.67
N ILE A 65 -7.41 -9.48 -11.07
CA ILE A 65 -6.32 -9.76 -10.13
C ILE A 65 -5.84 -8.47 -9.46
N VAL A 66 -5.62 -7.40 -10.24
CA VAL A 66 -5.20 -6.10 -9.70
C VAL A 66 -6.28 -5.53 -8.78
N LEU A 67 -7.56 -5.68 -9.13
CA LEU A 67 -8.67 -5.27 -8.28
C LEU A 67 -8.66 -6.03 -6.95
N PHE A 68 -8.59 -7.36 -7.00
CA PHE A 68 -8.60 -8.19 -5.79
C PHE A 68 -7.40 -7.91 -4.90
N GLU A 69 -6.20 -7.79 -5.48
CA GLU A 69 -4.99 -7.41 -4.76
C GLU A 69 -5.14 -6.03 -4.10
N SER A 70 -5.70 -5.05 -4.82
CA SER A 70 -5.96 -3.71 -4.28
C SER A 70 -6.98 -3.74 -3.13
N MET A 71 -8.02 -4.58 -3.22
CA MET A 71 -8.99 -4.76 -2.14
C MET A 71 -8.34 -5.37 -0.90
N VAL A 72 -7.52 -6.40 -1.06
CA VAL A 72 -6.81 -7.05 0.06
C VAL A 72 -5.89 -6.05 0.75
N ILE A 73 -5.11 -5.29 -0.01
CA ILE A 73 -4.25 -4.22 0.53
C ILE A 73 -5.10 -3.16 1.24
N GLY A 74 -6.15 -2.65 0.58
CA GLY A 74 -7.01 -1.61 1.14
C GLY A 74 -7.65 -2.02 2.47
N ILE A 75 -8.22 -3.22 2.55
CA ILE A 75 -8.81 -3.75 3.80
C ILE A 75 -7.74 -3.90 4.88
N LYS A 76 -6.57 -4.45 4.54
CA LYS A 76 -5.46 -4.61 5.49
C LYS A 76 -5.03 -3.27 6.07
N THR A 77 -4.85 -2.25 5.23
CA THR A 77 -4.41 -0.94 5.69
C THR A 77 -5.50 -0.20 6.46
N LEU A 78 -6.77 -0.35 6.08
CA LEU A 78 -7.89 0.19 6.86
C LEU A 78 -7.92 -0.41 8.26
N ASN A 79 -7.81 -1.74 8.38
CA ASN A 79 -7.78 -2.41 9.68
C ASN A 79 -6.56 -1.99 10.51
N LEU A 80 -5.38 -1.86 9.88
CA LEU A 80 -4.17 -1.35 10.55
C LEU A 80 -4.43 0.05 11.14
N SER A 81 -4.96 0.98 10.33
CA SER A 81 -5.25 2.35 10.80
C SER A 81 -6.31 2.38 11.91
N ALA A 82 -7.35 1.53 11.81
CA ALA A 82 -8.35 1.40 12.85
C ALA A 82 -7.74 0.93 14.17
N SER A 83 -6.93 -0.14 14.14
CA SER A 83 -6.29 -0.69 15.34
C SER A 83 -5.38 0.32 16.02
N LEU A 84 -4.57 1.07 15.26
CA LEU A 84 -3.67 2.08 15.82
C LEU A 84 -4.43 3.20 16.55
N VAL A 85 -5.54 3.66 15.98
CA VAL A 85 -6.37 4.70 16.60
C VAL A 85 -7.14 4.14 17.81
N SER A 86 -7.67 2.93 17.73
CA SER A 86 -8.37 2.29 18.86
C SER A 86 -7.45 1.99 20.03
N ASP A 87 -6.21 1.54 19.79
CA ASP A 87 -5.24 1.28 20.86
C ASP A 87 -4.90 2.56 21.66
N GLU A 88 -4.93 3.72 21.01
CA GLU A 88 -4.77 5.04 21.63
C GLU A 88 -5.98 5.43 22.48
N GLU A 89 -7.19 5.27 21.95
CA GLU A 89 -8.43 5.54 22.71
C GLU A 89 -8.53 4.68 23.97
N GLU A 90 -8.00 3.46 23.92
CA GLU A 90 -7.95 2.54 25.06
C GLU A 90 -6.75 2.77 26.00
N GLY A 91 -5.89 3.77 25.72
CA GLY A 91 -4.73 4.12 26.54
C GLY A 91 -3.66 3.04 26.60
N ARG A 92 -3.52 2.23 25.54
CA ARG A 92 -2.57 1.11 25.45
C ARG A 92 -1.26 1.46 24.72
N VAL A 93 -1.02 2.74 24.44
CA VAL A 93 0.18 3.27 23.77
C VAL A 93 0.85 4.35 24.62
#